data_AF-A0A2E9LVN6-F1
#
_entry.id   AF-A0A2E9LVN6-F1
#
_cell.length_a   1.000
_cell.length_b   1.000
_cell.length_c   1.000
_cell.angle_alpha   90.00
_cell.angle_beta   90.00
_cell.angle_gamma   90.00
#
_symmetry.space_group_name_H-M   'P 1'
#
loop_
_entity.id
_entity.type
_entity.pdbx_description
1 polymer ?
#
loop_
_entity_poly.entity_id
_entity_poly.type
_entity_poly.pdbx_seq_one_letter_code
_entity_poly.pdbx_strand_id
1 'polypeptide(L)'
;MAAEGQVPDLTKTIDFERSAVFHLGPTGAKGWIYVADNFMTTDARQILVTEVEAGSVSEGVLEVGDVILGIGDKLFTSDARMALGWAIDEAESAENKGILKLIRWRPVKDATPRKGTRAMVALKLRVMGSYSDVAPWKCPKTKLILKDALKVIVESKDMGRLGATALALLATGEKEHLALVREYLHNQKWASPELKISVEIGGKQSWSSGFHNLLLTEYFLASGDEYVLPAIREYAIKTAMGQSGGGTWGHGFAWTSQNGGKLHGGLP
;
A
#
# COMPACT_ATOMS: atom_id res chain seq x y z
N MET A 1 29.92 -5.13 11.00
CA MET A 1 28.87 -4.14 10.70
C MET A 1 28.87 -3.93 9.20
N ALA A 2 27.72 -4.04 8.52
CA ALA A 2 27.66 -3.64 7.12
C ALA A 2 27.89 -2.12 7.07
N ALA A 3 28.68 -1.63 6.12
CA ALA A 3 28.88 -0.20 5.93
C ALA A 3 27.53 0.48 5.59
N GLU A 4 27.35 1.73 6.03
CA GLU A 4 26.22 2.56 5.60
C GLU A 4 26.06 2.49 4.07
N GLY A 5 24.85 2.16 3.61
CA GLY A 5 24.51 2.04 2.18
C GLY A 5 24.75 0.66 1.53
N GLN A 6 25.28 -0.34 2.24
CA GLN A 6 25.42 -1.70 1.67
C GLN A 6 24.21 -2.60 2.00
N VAL A 7 23.62 -3.23 0.98
CA VAL A 7 22.54 -4.22 1.15
C VAL A 7 23.03 -5.35 2.06
N PRO A 8 22.36 -5.62 3.20
CA PRO A 8 22.78 -6.66 4.12
C PRO A 8 22.50 -8.06 3.55
N ASP A 9 23.42 -8.99 3.82
CA ASP A 9 23.19 -10.42 3.62
C ASP A 9 22.50 -11.00 4.86
N LEU A 10 21.20 -11.24 4.75
CA LEU A 10 20.30 -11.68 5.82
C LEU A 10 20.60 -13.11 6.31
N THR A 11 21.36 -13.88 5.52
CA THR A 11 21.90 -15.17 5.95
C THR A 11 23.05 -15.02 6.94
N LYS A 12 23.70 -13.85 7.00
CA LYS A 12 24.84 -13.55 7.87
C LYS A 12 24.47 -12.66 9.05
N THR A 13 23.65 -11.63 8.83
CA THR A 13 23.23 -10.69 9.89
C THR A 13 21.79 -10.24 9.69
N ILE A 14 21.05 -10.11 10.80
CA ILE A 14 19.72 -9.51 10.86
C ILE A 14 19.62 -8.46 11.98
N ASP A 15 20.78 -8.06 12.51
CA ASP A 15 20.93 -7.11 13.61
C ASP A 15 21.10 -5.70 13.05
N PHE A 16 19.97 -5.08 12.76
CA PHE A 16 19.84 -3.72 12.25
C PHE A 16 18.44 -3.20 12.55
N GLU A 17 18.29 -1.87 12.55
CA GLU A 17 17.00 -1.23 12.72
C GLU A 17 16.06 -1.58 11.55
N ARG A 18 14.84 -1.98 11.88
CA ARG A 18 13.82 -2.36 10.90
C ARG A 18 12.80 -1.24 10.77
N SER A 19 12.93 -0.43 9.72
CA SER A 19 12.06 0.73 9.49
C SER A 19 10.65 0.37 8.99
N ALA A 20 10.49 -0.75 8.28
CA ALA A 20 9.19 -1.20 7.76
C ALA A 20 9.11 -2.71 7.55
N VAL A 21 7.89 -3.25 7.67
CA VAL A 21 7.54 -4.65 7.38
C VAL A 21 6.46 -4.66 6.30
N PHE A 22 6.62 -5.54 5.31
CA PHE A 22 5.77 -5.62 4.13
C PHE A 22 4.94 -6.90 4.14
N HIS A 23 3.68 -6.82 3.74
CA HIS A 23 2.90 -8.00 3.39
C HIS A 23 3.52 -8.69 2.17
N LEU A 24 3.70 -10.01 2.22
CA LEU A 24 4.26 -10.80 1.14
C LEU A 24 3.15 -11.38 0.25
N GLY A 25 2.23 -10.51 -0.19
CA GLY A 25 1.06 -10.87 -0.99
C GLY A 25 0.08 -11.79 -0.25
N PRO A 26 -0.59 -12.73 -0.94
CA PRO A 26 -1.61 -13.61 -0.35
C PRO A 26 -1.02 -14.79 0.41
N THR A 27 0.25 -14.72 0.81
CA THR A 27 0.95 -15.81 1.50
C THR A 27 0.59 -15.89 2.98
N GLY A 28 0.05 -14.80 3.56
CA GLY A 28 -0.12 -14.63 5.00
C GLY A 28 1.21 -14.48 5.77
N ALA A 29 2.32 -14.30 5.06
CA ALA A 29 3.58 -13.91 5.67
C ALA A 29 3.81 -12.40 5.53
N LYS A 30 4.51 -11.82 6.51
CA LYS A 30 5.13 -10.50 6.38
C LYS A 30 6.64 -10.63 6.42
N GLY A 31 7.32 -9.70 5.76
CA GLY A 31 8.76 -9.69 5.74
C GLY A 31 9.38 -8.31 5.72
N TRP A 32 10.60 -8.24 6.24
CA TRP A 32 11.46 -7.10 6.09
C TRP A 32 12.22 -7.21 4.75
N ILE A 33 12.27 -6.11 4.03
CA ILE A 33 12.93 -5.97 2.73
C ILE A 33 13.84 -4.76 2.87
N TYR A 34 15.08 -4.86 2.35
CA TYR A 34 16.00 -3.73 2.36
C TYR A 34 15.42 -2.56 1.57
N VAL A 35 15.42 -1.38 2.20
CA VAL A 35 14.99 -0.12 1.62
C VAL A 35 16.17 0.84 1.72
N ALA A 36 16.64 1.35 0.58
CA ALA A 36 17.70 2.35 0.55
C ALA A 36 17.20 3.72 1.04
N ASP A 37 18.11 4.67 1.28
CA ASP A 37 17.79 6.00 1.82
C ASP A 37 16.82 6.82 0.95
N ASN A 38 16.71 6.46 -0.33
CA ASN A 38 15.73 7.04 -1.27
C ASN A 38 14.34 6.38 -1.20
N PHE A 39 14.09 5.54 -0.20
CA PHE A 39 12.85 4.78 0.02
C PHE A 39 12.53 3.73 -1.05
N MET A 40 13.53 3.27 -1.81
CA MET A 40 13.36 2.26 -2.86
C MET A 40 13.86 0.87 -2.45
N THR A 41 13.20 -0.17 -2.95
CA THR A 41 13.54 -1.59 -2.73
C THR A 41 14.44 -2.18 -3.83
N THR A 42 14.89 -1.36 -4.79
CA THR A 42 15.57 -1.77 -6.02
C THR A 42 16.74 -2.73 -5.77
N ASP A 43 17.49 -2.53 -4.69
CA ASP A 43 18.69 -3.31 -4.37
C ASP A 43 18.44 -4.50 -3.45
N ALA A 44 17.20 -4.70 -2.98
CA ALA A 44 16.85 -5.84 -2.16
C ALA A 44 16.98 -7.15 -2.96
N ARG A 45 17.76 -8.11 -2.43
CA ARG A 45 17.95 -9.46 -3.02
C ARG A 45 17.53 -10.60 -2.09
N GLN A 46 17.03 -10.25 -0.90
CA GLN A 46 16.58 -11.21 0.11
C GLN A 46 15.42 -10.60 0.89
N ILE A 47 14.54 -11.45 1.42
CA ILE A 47 13.41 -11.05 2.24
C ILE A 47 13.49 -11.82 3.55
N LEU A 48 13.55 -11.13 4.69
CA LEU A 48 13.51 -11.75 6.01
C LEU A 48 12.05 -11.91 6.42
N VAL A 49 11.61 -13.14 6.69
CA VAL A 49 10.27 -13.41 7.23
C VAL A 49 10.22 -12.92 8.68
N THR A 50 9.29 -12.03 8.97
CA THR A 50 9.12 -11.41 10.29
C THR A 50 7.83 -11.82 10.99
N GLU A 51 6.83 -12.27 10.23
CA GLU A 51 5.54 -12.71 10.74
C GLU A 51 4.96 -13.78 9.82
N VAL A 52 4.26 -14.75 10.39
CA VAL A 52 3.45 -15.73 9.68
C VAL A 52 2.10 -15.79 10.39
N GLU A 53 1.04 -15.47 9.65
CA GLU A 53 -0.32 -15.48 10.15
C GLU A 53 -0.81 -16.92 10.36
N ALA A 54 -1.45 -17.19 11.50
CA ALA A 54 -2.00 -18.50 11.82
C ALA A 54 -3.12 -18.88 10.84
N GLY A 55 -3.16 -20.14 10.39
CA GLY A 55 -4.09 -20.62 9.37
C GLY A 55 -3.80 -20.15 7.94
N SER A 56 -2.71 -19.39 7.72
CA SER A 56 -2.30 -18.98 6.38
C SER A 56 -1.60 -20.09 5.60
N VAL A 57 -1.45 -19.91 4.29
CA VAL A 57 -0.72 -20.85 3.42
C VAL A 57 0.77 -20.94 3.73
N SER A 58 1.32 -19.98 4.49
CA SER A 58 2.70 -19.98 4.97
C SER A 58 2.88 -20.73 6.28
N GLU A 59 1.82 -20.98 7.04
CA GLU A 59 1.88 -21.71 8.29
C GLU A 59 2.44 -23.13 8.07
N GLY A 60 3.40 -23.52 8.91
CA GLY A 60 4.10 -24.81 8.80
C GLY A 60 5.12 -24.91 7.64
N VAL A 61 5.18 -23.92 6.73
CA VAL A 61 6.15 -23.88 5.63
C VAL A 61 7.23 -22.83 5.85
N LEU A 62 6.83 -21.64 6.28
CA LEU A 62 7.72 -20.54 6.65
C LEU A 62 7.66 -20.29 8.16
N GLU A 63 8.75 -19.77 8.70
CA GLU A 63 8.90 -19.42 10.11
C GLU A 63 9.57 -18.04 10.23
N VAL A 64 9.29 -17.34 11.34
CA VAL A 64 9.96 -16.08 11.66
C VAL A 64 11.48 -16.31 11.73
N GLY A 65 12.24 -15.49 10.99
CA GLY A 65 13.69 -15.61 10.86
C GLY A 65 14.17 -16.34 9.61
N ASP A 66 13.28 -17.01 8.87
CA ASP A 66 13.57 -17.52 7.53
C ASP A 66 13.94 -16.37 6.59
N VAL A 67 14.79 -16.67 5.61
CA VAL A 67 15.15 -15.75 4.54
C VAL A 67 14.71 -16.33 3.20
N ILE A 68 13.86 -15.62 2.48
CA ILE A 68 13.52 -15.96 1.10
C ILE A 68 14.62 -15.39 0.21
N LEU A 69 15.33 -16.28 -0.47
CA LEU A 69 16.47 -15.94 -1.32
C LEU A 69 16.12 -15.87 -2.82
N GLY A 70 14.95 -16.38 -3.21
CA GLY A 70 14.54 -16.44 -4.61
C GLY A 70 13.27 -17.23 -4.85
N ILE A 71 12.93 -17.39 -6.13
CA ILE A 71 11.71 -18.02 -6.65
C ILE A 71 12.11 -19.22 -7.53
N GLY A 72 11.34 -20.30 -7.46
CA GLY A 72 11.61 -21.50 -8.24
C GLY A 72 12.99 -22.05 -7.88
N ASP A 73 13.87 -22.14 -8.88
CA ASP A 73 15.26 -22.59 -8.75
C ASP A 73 16.29 -21.44 -8.81
N LYS A 74 15.84 -20.18 -8.96
CA LYS A 74 16.69 -19.00 -9.14
C LYS A 74 16.69 -18.07 -7.93
N LEU A 75 17.88 -17.66 -7.50
CA LEU A 75 18.04 -16.58 -6.54
C LEU A 75 17.52 -15.26 -7.12
N PHE A 76 17.07 -14.34 -6.27
CA PHE A 76 16.72 -13.01 -6.72
C PHE A 76 17.95 -12.32 -7.30
N THR A 77 17.84 -11.85 -8.54
CA THR A 77 18.86 -11.03 -9.22
C THR A 77 18.40 -9.58 -9.42
N SER A 78 17.14 -9.29 -9.13
CA SER A 78 16.49 -7.98 -9.19
C SER A 78 15.81 -7.66 -7.85
N ASP A 79 15.08 -6.55 -7.79
CA ASP A 79 14.23 -6.20 -6.64
C ASP A 79 13.38 -7.41 -6.21
N ALA A 80 13.68 -7.93 -5.02
CA ALA A 80 13.03 -9.12 -4.46
C ALA A 80 11.53 -8.94 -4.23
N ARG A 81 11.08 -7.71 -3.92
CA ARG A 81 9.66 -7.39 -3.73
C ARG A 81 8.90 -7.51 -5.04
N MET A 82 9.46 -6.97 -6.12
CA MET A 82 8.86 -7.05 -7.46
C MET A 82 8.87 -8.49 -7.99
N ALA A 83 10.02 -9.17 -7.87
CA ALA A 83 10.16 -10.56 -8.34
C ALA A 83 9.20 -11.52 -7.61
N LEU A 84 9.02 -11.34 -6.29
CA LEU A 84 8.02 -12.09 -5.54
C LEU A 84 6.59 -11.79 -6.00
N GLY A 85 6.27 -10.52 -6.28
CA GLY A 85 4.95 -10.12 -6.81
C GLY A 85 4.62 -10.81 -8.13
N TRP A 86 5.54 -10.79 -9.10
CA TRP A 86 5.36 -11.50 -10.37
C TRP A 86 5.24 -13.01 -10.20
N ALA A 87 6.02 -13.60 -9.30
CA ALA A 87 5.95 -15.02 -9.01
C ALA A 87 4.59 -15.43 -8.40
N ILE A 88 4.00 -14.58 -7.56
CA ILE A 88 2.65 -14.76 -7.04
C ILE A 88 1.65 -14.73 -8.20
N ASP A 89 1.75 -13.76 -9.09
CA ASP A 89 0.86 -13.64 -10.24
C ASP A 89 0.90 -14.86 -11.16
N GLU A 90 2.10 -15.37 -11.43
CA GLU A 90 2.30 -16.61 -12.19
C GLU A 90 1.73 -17.83 -11.45
N ALA A 91 2.01 -17.95 -10.15
CA ALA A 91 1.55 -19.08 -9.34
C ALA A 91 0.02 -19.15 -9.31
N GLU A 92 -0.68 -18.03 -9.18
CA GLU A 92 -2.15 -17.96 -9.11
C GLU A 92 -2.86 -18.36 -10.42
N SER A 93 -2.14 -18.53 -11.52
CA SER A 93 -2.71 -19.01 -12.78
C SER A 93 -3.26 -20.43 -12.67
N ALA A 94 -4.22 -20.76 -13.55
CA ALA A 94 -4.78 -22.11 -13.62
C ALA A 94 -3.71 -23.16 -14.00
N GLU A 95 -2.77 -22.79 -14.86
CA GLU A 95 -1.67 -23.64 -15.33
C GLU A 95 -0.72 -24.01 -14.17
N ASN A 96 -0.33 -23.02 -13.36
CA ASN A 96 0.57 -23.23 -12.22
C ASN A 96 -0.14 -23.70 -10.96
N LYS A 97 -1.47 -23.83 -11.00
CA LYS A 97 -2.31 -24.45 -9.96
C LYS A 97 -2.11 -23.84 -8.57
N GLY A 98 -1.79 -22.55 -8.47
CA GLY A 98 -1.55 -21.89 -7.19
C GLY A 98 -0.21 -22.26 -6.52
N ILE A 99 0.73 -22.89 -7.22
CA ILE A 99 1.97 -23.36 -6.59
C ILE A 99 3.06 -22.29 -6.69
N LEU A 100 3.33 -21.60 -5.59
CA LEU A 100 4.44 -20.66 -5.46
C LEU A 100 5.66 -21.37 -4.86
N LYS A 101 6.71 -21.55 -5.66
CA LYS A 101 7.97 -22.16 -5.20
C LYS A 101 8.94 -21.09 -4.73
N LEU A 102 9.48 -21.25 -3.54
CA LEU A 102 10.43 -20.34 -2.92
C LEU A 102 11.74 -21.06 -2.57
N ILE A 103 12.84 -20.34 -2.71
CA ILE A 103 14.12 -20.74 -2.11
C ILE A 103 14.18 -20.14 -0.71
N ARG A 104 13.99 -20.99 0.29
CA ARG A 104 14.04 -20.62 1.71
C ARG A 104 15.39 -20.98 2.29
N TRP A 105 15.98 -20.05 3.03
CA TRP A 105 17.08 -20.33 3.94
C TRP A 105 16.58 -20.23 5.38
N ARG A 106 16.78 -21.29 6.17
CA ARG A 106 16.33 -21.36 7.56
C ARG A 106 17.53 -21.31 8.50
N PRO A 107 17.60 -20.33 9.42
CA PRO A 107 18.68 -20.29 10.40
C PRO A 107 18.59 -21.48 11.36
N VAL A 108 19.75 -22.00 11.75
CA VAL A 108 19.87 -22.84 12.95
C VAL A 108 19.71 -21.92 14.15
N LYS A 109 18.77 -22.25 15.03
CA LYS A 109 18.48 -21.47 16.23
C LYS A 109 19.75 -21.28 17.08
N ASP A 110 19.95 -20.06 17.56
CA ASP A 110 21.06 -19.64 18.44
C ASP A 110 22.48 -19.84 17.88
N ALA A 111 22.64 -20.15 16.60
CA ALA A 111 23.95 -20.31 15.97
C ALA A 111 24.68 -18.96 15.78
N THR A 112 25.89 -18.86 16.31
CA THR A 112 26.78 -17.70 16.16
C THR A 112 28.15 -18.16 15.62
N PRO A 113 28.58 -17.77 14.40
CA PRO A 113 27.86 -16.93 13.44
C PRO A 113 26.60 -17.61 12.88
N ARG A 114 25.65 -16.83 12.33
CA ARG A 114 24.44 -17.37 11.68
C ARG A 114 24.83 -18.43 10.66
N LYS A 115 24.24 -19.61 10.80
CA LYS A 115 24.32 -20.72 9.86
C LYS A 115 22.92 -21.24 9.65
N GLY A 116 22.68 -21.89 8.52
CA GLY A 116 21.35 -22.31 8.14
C GLY A 116 21.36 -23.20 6.92
N THR A 117 20.20 -23.74 6.59
CA THR A 117 20.03 -24.66 5.46
C THR A 117 19.14 -24.04 4.41
N ARG A 118 19.50 -24.25 3.15
CA ARG A 118 18.67 -23.87 2.00
C ARG A 118 17.77 -25.04 1.63
N ALA A 119 16.49 -24.76 1.40
CA ALA A 119 15.53 -25.72 0.88
C ALA A 119 14.62 -25.03 -0.15
N MET A 120 14.15 -25.79 -1.12
CA MET A 120 13.01 -25.36 -1.93
C MET A 120 11.72 -25.72 -1.17
N VAL A 121 10.84 -24.75 -1.03
CA VAL A 121 9.52 -24.93 -0.40
C VAL A 121 8.44 -24.47 -1.37
N ALA A 122 7.23 -24.98 -1.19
CA ALA A 122 6.08 -24.62 -2.02
C ALA A 122 4.93 -24.13 -1.13
N LEU A 123 4.37 -22.97 -1.48
CA LEU A 123 3.15 -22.44 -0.90
C LEU A 123 1.99 -22.71 -1.87
N LYS A 124 0.85 -23.14 -1.34
CA LYS A 124 -0.37 -23.40 -2.12
C LYS A 124 -1.31 -22.19 -2.03
N LEU A 125 -1.14 -21.26 -2.96
CA LEU A 125 -2.03 -20.11 -3.12
C LEU A 125 -3.38 -20.53 -3.71
N ARG A 126 -4.39 -19.67 -3.53
CA ARG A 126 -5.66 -19.78 -4.25
C ARG A 126 -5.42 -19.55 -5.74
N VAL A 127 -6.03 -20.37 -6.59
CA VAL A 127 -6.03 -20.13 -8.03
C VAL A 127 -6.98 -18.95 -8.32
N MET A 128 -6.42 -17.85 -8.84
CA MET A 128 -7.16 -16.63 -9.19
C MET A 128 -7.31 -16.46 -10.71
N GLY A 129 -6.57 -17.26 -11.50
CA GLY A 129 -6.44 -17.09 -12.95
C GLY A 129 -5.28 -16.17 -13.31
N SER A 130 -5.22 -15.73 -14.57
CA SER A 130 -4.17 -14.85 -15.08
C SER A 130 -4.71 -13.45 -15.37
N TYR A 131 -3.85 -12.44 -15.33
CA TYR A 131 -4.21 -11.13 -15.87
C TYR A 131 -4.40 -11.22 -17.39
N SER A 132 -5.44 -10.54 -17.91
CA SER A 132 -5.62 -10.37 -19.35
C SER A 132 -4.71 -9.25 -19.88
N ASP A 133 -4.43 -9.25 -21.18
CA ASP A 133 -3.61 -8.21 -21.85
C ASP A 133 -4.13 -6.79 -21.69
N VAL A 134 -5.44 -6.65 -21.44
CA VAL A 134 -6.12 -5.35 -21.23
C VAL A 134 -6.51 -5.11 -19.78
N ALA A 135 -5.91 -5.86 -18.83
CA ALA A 135 -6.14 -5.63 -17.41
C ALA A 135 -5.83 -4.17 -17.03
N PRO A 136 -6.58 -3.56 -16.08
CA PRO A 136 -7.62 -4.17 -15.24
C PRO A 136 -8.96 -4.43 -15.94
N TRP A 137 -9.14 -4.00 -17.20
CA TRP A 137 -10.39 -4.15 -17.94
C TRP A 137 -10.55 -5.55 -18.49
N LYS A 138 -11.80 -6.03 -18.55
CA LYS A 138 -12.16 -7.36 -19.09
C LYS A 138 -11.32 -8.53 -18.51
N CYS A 139 -10.88 -8.40 -17.26
CA CYS A 139 -10.00 -9.36 -16.59
C CYS A 139 -10.76 -10.13 -15.49
N PRO A 140 -10.96 -11.47 -15.61
CA PRO A 140 -11.59 -12.27 -14.56
C PRO A 140 -10.86 -12.22 -13.22
N LYS A 141 -9.51 -12.25 -13.24
CA LYS A 141 -8.68 -12.13 -12.02
C LYS A 141 -8.94 -10.81 -11.30
N THR A 142 -8.91 -9.68 -12.01
CA THR A 142 -9.17 -8.36 -11.41
C THR A 142 -10.59 -8.26 -10.85
N LYS A 143 -11.60 -8.85 -11.51
CA LYS A 143 -12.97 -8.92 -10.98
C LYS A 143 -13.03 -9.68 -9.65
N LEU A 144 -12.30 -10.79 -9.52
CA LEU A 144 -12.21 -11.55 -8.28
C LEU A 144 -11.52 -10.75 -7.17
N ILE A 145 -10.39 -10.10 -7.48
CA ILE A 145 -9.68 -9.23 -6.53
C ILE A 145 -10.60 -8.12 -6.02
N LEU A 146 -11.30 -7.43 -6.92
CA LEU A 146 -12.24 -6.37 -6.55
C LEU A 146 -13.37 -6.90 -5.67
N LYS A 147 -13.99 -8.03 -6.04
CA LYS A 147 -15.06 -8.66 -5.26
C LYS A 147 -14.60 -8.99 -3.84
N ASP A 148 -13.44 -9.64 -3.71
CA ASP A 148 -12.93 -10.08 -2.42
C ASP A 148 -12.50 -8.88 -1.55
N ALA A 149 -11.90 -7.86 -2.15
CA ALA A 149 -11.55 -6.61 -1.46
C ALA A 149 -12.79 -5.86 -0.96
N LEU A 150 -13.84 -5.72 -1.78
CA LEU A 150 -15.08 -5.06 -1.39
C LEU A 150 -15.75 -5.75 -0.21
N LYS A 151 -15.76 -7.09 -0.19
CA LYS A 151 -16.27 -7.86 0.95
C LYS A 151 -15.57 -7.47 2.25
N VAL A 152 -14.24 -7.44 2.25
CA VAL A 152 -13.44 -7.07 3.44
C VAL A 152 -13.68 -5.63 3.86
N ILE A 153 -13.78 -4.69 2.91
CA ILE A 153 -14.08 -3.28 3.19
C ILE A 153 -15.45 -3.15 3.88
N VAL A 154 -16.48 -3.82 3.37
CA VAL A 154 -17.83 -3.78 3.96
C VAL A 154 -17.84 -4.41 5.36
N GLU A 155 -17.20 -5.56 5.55
CA GLU A 155 -17.15 -6.26 6.83
C GLU A 155 -16.38 -5.49 7.91
N SER A 156 -15.23 -4.91 7.55
CA SER A 156 -14.39 -4.14 8.48
C SER A 156 -14.91 -2.73 8.76
N LYS A 157 -15.70 -2.17 7.83
CA LYS A 157 -16.06 -0.74 7.79
C LYS A 157 -14.86 0.21 7.81
N ASP A 158 -13.67 -0.27 7.44
CA ASP A 158 -12.50 0.59 7.29
C ASP A 158 -12.60 1.38 5.98
N MET A 159 -12.85 2.68 6.12
CA MET A 159 -13.00 3.63 5.00
C MET A 159 -11.66 4.15 4.46
N GLY A 160 -10.56 3.62 5.00
CA GLY A 160 -9.22 3.75 4.46
C GLY A 160 -8.61 5.12 4.69
N ARG A 161 -7.29 5.18 4.57
CA ARG A 161 -6.55 6.43 4.67
C ARG A 161 -7.00 7.38 3.55
N LEU A 162 -7.35 8.62 3.93
CA LEU A 162 -7.89 9.64 3.03
C LEU A 162 -9.17 9.22 2.27
N GLY A 163 -9.93 8.27 2.79
CA GLY A 163 -11.19 7.83 2.18
C GLY A 163 -11.03 6.89 0.97
N ALA A 164 -9.85 6.27 0.78
CA ALA A 164 -9.57 5.47 -0.42
C ALA A 164 -10.54 4.29 -0.62
N THR A 165 -10.92 3.59 0.45
CA THR A 165 -11.87 2.46 0.32
C THR A 165 -13.31 2.95 0.27
N ALA A 166 -13.64 4.11 0.86
CA ALA A 166 -14.94 4.76 0.63
C ALA A 166 -15.12 5.13 -0.87
N LEU A 167 -14.06 5.63 -1.52
CA LEU A 167 -14.08 5.89 -2.97
C LEU A 167 -14.25 4.59 -3.77
N ALA A 168 -13.62 3.49 -3.34
CA ALA A 168 -13.80 2.19 -3.97
C ALA A 168 -15.24 1.66 -3.85
N LEU A 169 -15.87 1.81 -2.68
CA LEU A 169 -17.29 1.48 -2.46
C LEU A 169 -18.19 2.35 -3.35
N LEU A 170 -17.94 3.65 -3.41
CA LEU A 170 -18.70 4.58 -4.24
C LEU A 170 -18.62 4.19 -5.74
N ALA A 171 -17.43 3.83 -6.22
CA ALA A 171 -17.19 3.45 -7.60
C ALA A 171 -17.95 2.18 -8.05
N THR A 172 -18.50 1.40 -7.11
CA THR A 172 -19.35 0.24 -7.47
C THR A 172 -20.70 0.62 -8.06
N GLY A 173 -21.21 1.81 -7.74
CA GLY A 173 -22.56 2.24 -8.12
C GLY A 173 -23.70 1.55 -7.34
N GLU A 174 -23.39 0.70 -6.36
CA GLU A 174 -24.39 -0.02 -5.57
C GLU A 174 -25.02 0.89 -4.51
N LYS A 175 -26.36 0.84 -4.39
CA LYS A 175 -27.11 1.71 -3.44
C LYS A 175 -26.73 1.47 -1.98
N GLU A 176 -26.46 0.22 -1.62
CA GLU A 176 -26.07 -0.15 -0.26
C GLU A 176 -24.68 0.43 0.09
N HIS A 177 -23.74 0.38 -0.85
CA HIS A 177 -22.43 0.98 -0.68
C HIS A 177 -22.51 2.51 -0.60
N LEU A 178 -23.36 3.14 -1.43
CA LEU A 178 -23.59 4.58 -1.35
C LEU A 178 -24.12 5.01 0.03
N ALA A 179 -25.02 4.22 0.63
CA ALA A 179 -25.53 4.49 1.97
C ALA A 179 -24.43 4.43 3.05
N LEU A 180 -23.52 3.44 2.96
CA LEU A 180 -22.36 3.35 3.86
C LEU A 180 -21.41 4.53 3.71
N VAL A 181 -21.13 4.95 2.47
CA VAL A 181 -20.28 6.13 2.19
C VAL A 181 -20.93 7.39 2.74
N ARG A 182 -22.25 7.56 2.56
CA ARG A 182 -23.00 8.68 3.13
C ARG A 182 -22.87 8.73 4.65
N GLU A 183 -23.13 7.62 5.33
CA GLU A 183 -23.00 7.54 6.79
C GLU A 183 -21.58 7.90 7.24
N TYR A 184 -20.57 7.35 6.58
CA TYR A 184 -19.18 7.68 6.87
C TYR A 184 -18.91 9.18 6.75
N LEU A 185 -19.23 9.78 5.60
CA LEU A 185 -18.94 11.19 5.29
C LEU A 185 -19.67 12.15 6.23
N HIS A 186 -20.93 11.89 6.55
CA HIS A 186 -21.70 12.73 7.51
C HIS A 186 -21.11 12.71 8.92
N ASN A 187 -20.29 11.71 9.24
CA ASN A 187 -19.57 11.62 10.52
C ASN A 187 -18.13 12.18 10.46
N GLN A 188 -17.68 12.72 9.32
CA GLN A 188 -16.34 13.26 9.16
C GLN A 188 -16.32 14.79 9.29
N LYS A 189 -15.52 15.30 10.23
CA LYS A 189 -15.27 16.76 10.34
C LYS A 189 -14.69 17.35 9.05
N TRP A 190 -13.90 16.58 8.31
CA TRP A 190 -13.29 17.03 7.07
C TRP A 190 -14.25 17.02 5.87
N ALA A 191 -15.43 16.41 6.00
CA ALA A 191 -16.50 16.44 5.00
C ALA A 191 -17.64 17.41 5.36
N SER A 192 -17.59 17.96 6.58
CA SER A 192 -18.65 18.81 7.14
C SER A 192 -18.72 20.19 6.47
N PRO A 193 -19.92 20.80 6.39
CA PRO A 193 -20.10 22.21 6.03
C PRO A 193 -19.21 23.21 6.78
N GLU A 194 -18.79 22.84 7.99
CA GLU A 194 -18.01 23.70 8.90
C GLU A 194 -16.49 23.65 8.64
N LEU A 195 -16.02 22.83 7.70
CA LEU A 195 -14.60 22.71 7.39
C LEU A 195 -13.94 24.07 7.15
N LYS A 196 -12.78 24.27 7.76
CA LYS A 196 -11.88 25.38 7.50
C LYS A 196 -10.46 24.87 7.30
N ILE A 197 -9.82 25.28 6.21
CA ILE A 197 -8.44 24.92 5.89
C ILE A 197 -7.58 26.17 6.02
N SER A 198 -6.50 26.05 6.81
CA SER A 198 -5.51 27.09 6.93
C SER A 198 -4.63 27.13 5.68
N VAL A 199 -4.31 28.34 5.22
CA VAL A 199 -3.25 28.63 4.23
C VAL A 199 -2.01 29.24 4.91
N GLU A 200 -2.07 29.44 6.22
CA GLU A 200 -1.00 30.06 6.99
C GLU A 200 0.07 29.04 7.34
N ILE A 201 -0.33 27.88 7.83
CA ILE A 201 0.56 26.80 8.24
C ILE A 201 -0.21 25.48 8.26
N GLY A 202 0.49 24.38 7.98
CA GLY A 202 -0.07 23.04 8.02
C GLY A 202 0.98 21.96 7.69
N GLY A 203 0.59 20.69 7.85
CA GLY A 203 1.32 19.53 7.36
C GLY A 203 1.09 19.19 5.88
N LYS A 204 0.56 17.99 5.59
CA LYS A 204 0.40 17.44 4.24
C LYS A 204 -0.92 17.85 3.55
N GLN A 205 -1.24 19.15 3.54
CA GLN A 205 -2.56 19.64 3.11
C GLN A 205 -2.86 19.41 1.64
N SER A 206 -1.85 19.37 0.77
CA SER A 206 -2.07 19.05 -0.65
C SER A 206 -2.65 17.64 -0.82
N TRP A 207 -2.17 16.69 -0.02
CA TRP A 207 -2.66 15.31 -0.02
C TRP A 207 -4.10 15.24 0.47
N SER A 208 -4.38 15.76 1.67
CA SER A 208 -5.75 15.70 2.21
C SER A 208 -6.74 16.46 1.33
N SER A 209 -6.35 17.62 0.80
CA SER A 209 -7.22 18.41 -0.06
C SER A 209 -7.46 17.75 -1.41
N GLY A 210 -6.46 17.10 -2.01
CA GLY A 210 -6.66 16.36 -3.25
C GLY A 210 -7.58 15.15 -3.07
N PHE A 211 -7.22 14.24 -2.17
CA PHE A 211 -7.92 12.96 -2.03
C PHE A 211 -9.33 13.12 -1.42
N HIS A 212 -9.49 13.94 -0.37
CA HIS A 212 -10.82 14.15 0.20
C HIS A 212 -11.73 14.88 -0.78
N ASN A 213 -11.24 15.92 -1.46
CA ASN A 213 -12.08 16.66 -2.39
C ASN A 213 -12.50 15.82 -3.60
N LEU A 214 -11.64 14.90 -4.07
CA LEU A 214 -12.00 13.91 -5.08
C LEU A 214 -13.18 13.05 -4.58
N LEU A 215 -13.06 12.43 -3.40
CA LEU A 215 -14.13 11.61 -2.83
C LEU A 215 -15.43 12.39 -2.63
N LEU A 216 -15.37 13.60 -2.06
CA LEU A 216 -16.56 14.42 -1.82
C LEU A 216 -17.25 14.82 -3.13
N THR A 217 -16.47 15.15 -4.16
CA THR A 217 -17.02 15.55 -5.47
C THR A 217 -17.67 14.37 -6.17
N GLU A 218 -17.00 13.20 -6.21
CA GLU A 218 -17.60 11.97 -6.75
C GLU A 218 -18.87 11.59 -6.00
N TYR A 219 -18.87 11.72 -4.66
CA TYR A 219 -20.04 11.44 -3.84
C TYR A 219 -21.19 12.40 -4.17
N PHE A 220 -20.93 13.70 -4.29
CA PHE A 220 -21.93 14.68 -4.68
C PHE A 220 -22.51 14.37 -6.07
N LEU A 221 -21.66 14.06 -7.05
CA LEU A 221 -22.11 13.71 -8.40
C LEU A 221 -22.98 12.45 -8.42
N ALA A 222 -22.66 11.45 -7.58
CA ALA A 222 -23.41 10.19 -7.51
C ALA A 222 -24.72 10.29 -6.71
N SER A 223 -24.83 11.22 -5.75
CA SER A 223 -25.94 11.26 -4.78
C SER A 223 -26.81 12.52 -4.83
N GLY A 224 -26.26 13.64 -5.29
CA GLY A 224 -26.86 14.97 -5.17
C GLY A 224 -26.90 15.52 -3.74
N ASP A 225 -26.21 14.91 -2.77
CA ASP A 225 -26.25 15.33 -1.37
C ASP A 225 -25.46 16.63 -1.14
N GLU A 226 -26.18 17.73 -0.99
CA GLU A 226 -25.60 19.07 -0.82
C GLU A 226 -24.84 19.27 0.49
N TYR A 227 -24.94 18.35 1.46
CA TYR A 227 -24.22 18.42 2.75
C TYR A 227 -22.71 18.66 2.56
N VAL A 228 -22.10 18.05 1.53
CA VAL A 228 -20.65 18.14 1.28
C VAL A 228 -20.24 19.36 0.46
N LEU A 229 -21.17 20.09 -0.16
CA LEU A 229 -20.84 21.20 -1.08
C LEU A 229 -19.99 22.31 -0.43
N PRO A 230 -20.25 22.74 0.82
CA PRO A 230 -19.42 23.77 1.43
C PRO A 230 -17.98 23.28 1.67
N ALA A 231 -17.79 22.00 2.02
CA ALA A 231 -16.46 21.40 2.17
C ALA A 231 -15.73 21.31 0.83
N ILE A 232 -16.42 20.89 -0.25
CA ILE A 232 -15.86 20.86 -1.61
C ILE A 232 -15.36 22.26 -2.01
N ARG A 233 -16.18 23.28 -1.76
CA ARG A 233 -15.82 24.68 -2.05
C ARG A 233 -14.61 25.14 -1.24
N GLU A 234 -14.57 24.85 0.06
CA GLU A 234 -13.43 25.17 0.92
C GLU A 234 -12.15 24.51 0.39
N TYR A 235 -12.17 23.22 0.09
CA TYR A 235 -11.03 22.51 -0.49
C TYR A 235 -10.56 23.13 -1.81
N ALA A 236 -11.47 23.39 -2.74
CA ALA A 236 -11.13 23.95 -4.04
C ALA A 236 -10.47 25.34 -3.91
N ILE A 237 -11.07 26.24 -3.11
CA ILE A 237 -10.56 27.60 -2.92
C ILE A 237 -9.20 27.57 -2.20
N LYS A 238 -9.09 26.81 -1.11
CA LYS A 238 -7.87 26.81 -0.28
C LYS A 238 -6.71 26.12 -0.97
N THR A 239 -6.99 25.10 -1.77
CA THR A 239 -5.97 24.46 -2.63
C THR A 239 -5.47 25.46 -3.67
N ALA A 240 -6.35 26.21 -4.34
CA ALA A 240 -5.94 27.26 -5.27
C ALA A 240 -5.08 28.32 -4.58
N MET A 241 -5.50 28.84 -3.42
CA MET A 241 -4.73 29.80 -2.63
C MET A 241 -3.37 29.26 -2.19
N GLY A 242 -3.28 27.96 -1.90
CA GLY A 242 -2.08 27.27 -1.45
C GLY A 242 -1.10 26.84 -2.55
N GLN A 243 -1.43 27.12 -3.82
CA GLN A 243 -0.56 26.86 -4.97
C GLN A 243 0.74 27.65 -4.86
N SER A 244 1.86 27.12 -5.33
CA SER A 244 3.15 27.84 -5.44
C SER A 244 3.14 28.89 -6.55
N GLY A 245 4.11 29.80 -6.53
CA GLY A 245 4.29 30.79 -7.60
C GLY A 245 4.59 30.20 -8.98
N GLY A 246 5.07 28.95 -9.02
CA GLY A 246 5.30 28.20 -10.26
C GLY A 246 4.06 27.43 -10.76
N GLY A 247 2.92 27.55 -10.08
CA GLY A 247 1.69 26.86 -10.45
C GLY A 247 1.59 25.41 -9.95
N THR A 248 2.44 25.00 -9.01
CA THR A 248 2.53 23.61 -8.52
C THR A 248 2.16 23.49 -7.04
N TRP A 249 2.00 22.24 -6.56
CA TRP A 249 1.79 21.92 -5.15
C TRP A 249 2.87 20.97 -4.65
N GLY A 250 3.33 21.19 -3.42
CA GLY A 250 4.25 20.31 -2.71
C GLY A 250 3.51 19.37 -1.77
N HIS A 251 4.24 18.80 -0.80
CA HIS A 251 3.61 18.01 0.27
C HIS A 251 2.61 18.86 1.07
N GLY A 252 3.00 20.10 1.41
CA GLY A 252 2.13 21.14 1.94
C GLY A 252 1.84 22.22 0.89
N PHE A 253 1.03 23.21 1.28
CA PHE A 253 0.82 24.41 0.48
C PHE A 253 2.03 25.36 0.58
N ALA A 254 2.05 26.37 -0.29
CA ALA A 254 2.92 27.54 -0.15
C ALA A 254 2.44 28.39 1.05
N TRP A 255 2.84 28.00 2.25
CA TRP A 255 2.38 28.56 3.51
C TRP A 255 2.70 30.05 3.65
N THR A 256 1.71 30.88 4.00
CA THR A 256 1.97 32.32 4.16
C THR A 256 2.94 32.61 5.30
N SER A 257 2.97 31.78 6.36
CA SER A 257 3.95 31.89 7.46
C SER A 257 5.41 31.77 7.01
N GLN A 258 5.67 31.03 5.92
CA GLN A 258 7.00 30.84 5.35
C GLN A 258 7.28 31.78 4.17
N ASN A 259 6.26 32.51 3.72
CA ASN A 259 6.29 33.36 2.54
C ASN A 259 5.94 34.82 2.87
N GLY A 260 6.26 35.27 4.08
CA GLY A 260 6.11 36.68 4.50
C GLY A 260 4.67 37.19 4.40
N GLY A 261 3.69 36.33 4.69
CA GLY A 261 2.26 36.64 4.62
C GLY A 261 1.65 36.53 3.22
N LYS A 262 2.43 36.20 2.19
CA LYS A 262 1.95 36.15 0.79
C LYS A 262 1.51 34.74 0.39
N LEU A 263 0.43 34.68 -0.39
CA LEU A 263 0.04 33.48 -1.14
C LEU A 263 1.00 33.29 -2.32
N HIS A 264 1.01 32.08 -2.90
CA HIS A 264 1.78 31.78 -4.11
C HIS A 264 3.29 31.96 -3.96
N GLY A 265 3.81 31.70 -2.77
CA GLY A 265 5.23 31.69 -2.49
C GLY A 265 5.93 30.36 -2.83
N GLY A 266 7.08 30.15 -2.19
CA GLY A 266 7.82 28.90 -2.26
C GLY A 266 7.14 27.79 -1.46
N LEU A 267 7.33 26.56 -1.94
CA LEU A 267 6.90 25.36 -1.22
C LEU A 267 7.91 25.02 -0.11
N PRO A 268 7.45 24.46 1.02
CA PRO A 268 8.30 23.93 2.07
C PRO A 268 9.12 22.70 1.62
#